data_AF-A0A7V7AIA3-F1
#
_entry.id   AF-A0A7V7AIA3-F1
#
_cell.length_a   1.000
_cell.length_b   1.000
_cell.length_c   1.000
_cell.angle_alpha   90.00
_cell.angle_beta   90.00
_cell.angle_gamma   90.00
#
_symmetry.space_group_name_H-M   'P 1'
#
loop_
_entity.id
_entity.type
_entity.pdbx_description
1 polymer ?
#
loop_
_entity_poly.entity_id
_entity_poly.type
_entity_poly.pdbx_seq_one_letter_code
_entity_poly.pdbx_strand_id
1 'polypeptide(L)'
;MGKISQEDDRRKIPHKILVEKVREVIAELRQGIQEGRIKTAGELDPQQVGERAYHLARTYLSPNLRPVINATGVVLHTNLGRAVLSEPARESLLTISRGYSNLEINLETG
;
A
#
# COMPACT_ATOMS: atom_id res chain seq x y z
N MET A 1 6.68 -9.58 -22.72
CA MET A 1 7.55 -8.46 -22.29
C MET A 1 7.20 -8.04 -20.84
N GLY A 2 7.48 -8.88 -19.83
CA GLY A 2 6.91 -8.64 -18.47
C GLY A 2 7.71 -9.16 -17.27
N LYS A 3 8.92 -9.71 -17.47
CA LYS A 3 9.73 -10.25 -16.37
C LYS A 3 10.62 -9.19 -15.68
N ILE A 4 11.03 -8.15 -16.41
CA ILE A 4 12.02 -7.18 -15.92
C ILE A 4 11.45 -6.24 -14.83
N SER A 5 10.16 -5.88 -14.86
CA SER A 5 9.57 -4.98 -13.84
C SER A 5 9.35 -5.61 -12.46
N GLN A 6 9.25 -6.94 -12.34
CA GLN A 6 8.93 -7.56 -11.05
C GLN A 6 10.17 -7.77 -10.17
N GLU A 7 11.34 -8.03 -10.77
CA GLU A 7 12.60 -8.22 -10.06
C GLU A 7 13.10 -6.94 -9.41
N ASP A 8 12.89 -5.79 -10.07
CA ASP A 8 13.34 -4.48 -9.60
C ASP A 8 12.46 -3.95 -8.43
N ASP A 9 11.19 -4.32 -8.39
CA ASP A 9 10.26 -3.96 -7.31
C ASP A 9 10.49 -4.79 -6.03
N ARG A 10 10.99 -6.04 -6.15
CA ARG A 10 11.38 -6.87 -4.99
C ARG A 10 12.46 -6.24 -4.14
N ARG A 11 13.42 -5.55 -4.78
CA ARG A 11 14.54 -4.89 -4.10
C ARG A 11 14.13 -3.66 -3.28
N LYS A 12 12.92 -3.13 -3.49
CA LYS A 12 12.38 -1.96 -2.77
C LYS A 12 11.69 -2.32 -1.45
N ILE A 13 11.41 -3.60 -1.22
CA ILE A 13 10.75 -4.04 0.02
C ILE A 13 11.78 -4.10 1.14
N PRO A 14 11.57 -3.41 2.29
CA PRO A 14 12.47 -3.52 3.43
C PRO A 14 12.59 -4.97 3.90
N HIS A 15 13.82 -5.46 4.07
CA HIS A 15 14.10 -6.85 4.39
C HIS A 15 13.30 -7.37 5.61
N LYS A 16 13.16 -6.54 6.65
CA LYS A 16 12.37 -6.85 7.85
C LYS A 16 10.93 -7.22 7.53
N ILE A 17 10.27 -6.47 6.65
CA ILE A 17 8.88 -6.71 6.24
C ILE A 17 8.79 -8.01 5.45
N LEU A 18 9.72 -8.25 4.52
CA LEU A 18 9.72 -9.48 3.74
C LEU A 18 9.87 -10.73 4.62
N VAL A 19 10.79 -10.70 5.59
CA VAL A 19 10.99 -11.80 6.56
C VAL A 19 9.73 -12.04 7.41
N GLU A 20 9.09 -10.96 7.86
CA GLU A 20 7.84 -11.06 8.60
C GLU A 20 6.75 -11.76 7.77
N LYS A 21 6.56 -11.36 6.51
CA LYS A 21 5.56 -12.00 5.63
C LYS A 21 5.93 -13.43 5.24
N VAL A 22 7.21 -13.77 5.10
CA VAL A 22 7.63 -15.17 4.92
C VAL A 22 7.27 -16.01 6.15
N ARG A 23 7.51 -15.50 7.36
CA ARG A 23 7.14 -16.20 8.61
C ARG A 23 5.63 -16.40 8.72
N GLU A 24 4.85 -15.39 8.32
CA GLU A 24 3.39 -15.47 8.26
C GLU A 24 2.92 -16.58 7.32
N VAL A 25 3.43 -16.62 6.08
CA VAL A 25 3.10 -17.69 5.12
C VAL A 25 3.49 -19.07 5.64
N ILE A 26 4.68 -19.22 6.23
CA ILE A 26 5.13 -20.49 6.82
C ILE A 26 4.22 -20.90 8.00
N ALA A 27 3.79 -19.95 8.83
CA ALA A 27 2.90 -20.23 9.95
C ALA A 27 1.54 -20.74 9.47
N GLU A 28 0.96 -20.12 8.43
CA GLU A 28 -0.28 -20.58 7.82
C GLU A 28 -0.16 -21.96 7.17
N LEU A 29 0.94 -22.23 6.46
CA LEU A 29 1.20 -23.55 5.88
C LEU A 29 1.33 -24.61 6.97
N ARG A 30 2.04 -24.29 8.07
CA ARG A 30 2.15 -25.18 9.24
C ARG A 30 0.77 -25.50 9.82
N GLN A 31 -0.09 -24.49 9.97
CA GLN A 31 -1.45 -24.69 10.45
C GLN A 31 -2.28 -25.55 9.48
N GLY A 32 -2.14 -25.32 8.16
CA GLY A 32 -2.79 -26.14 7.14
C GLY A 32 -2.38 -27.61 7.16
N ILE A 33 -1.12 -27.91 7.49
CA ILE A 33 -0.64 -29.29 7.69
C ILE A 33 -1.27 -29.90 8.96
N GLN A 34 -1.28 -29.17 10.08
CA GLN A 34 -1.85 -29.64 11.35
C GLN A 34 -3.36 -29.94 11.24
N GLU A 35 -4.08 -29.14 10.46
CA GLU A 35 -5.52 -29.31 10.20
C GLU A 35 -5.81 -30.35 9.10
N GLY A 36 -4.78 -30.94 8.49
CA GLY A 36 -4.93 -31.93 7.41
C GLY A 36 -5.44 -31.36 6.08
N ARG A 37 -5.40 -30.03 5.90
CA ARG A 37 -5.70 -29.35 4.63
C ARG A 37 -4.60 -29.56 3.60
N ILE A 38 -3.34 -29.62 4.05
CA ILE A 38 -2.17 -29.90 3.23
C ILE A 38 -1.71 -31.32 3.52
N LYS A 39 -1.70 -32.18 2.48
CA LYS A 39 -1.46 -33.63 2.66
C LYS A 39 -0.21 -34.12 1.96
N THR A 40 0.29 -33.39 0.96
CA THR A 40 1.45 -33.81 0.17
C THR A 40 2.55 -32.76 0.15
N ALA A 41 3.81 -33.20 0.11
CA ALA A 41 4.95 -32.30 0.02
C ALA A 41 5.00 -31.50 -1.30
N GLY A 42 4.32 -31.98 -2.36
CA GLY A 42 4.19 -31.25 -3.62
C GLY A 42 3.38 -29.96 -3.52
N GLU A 43 2.62 -29.78 -2.43
CA GLU A 43 1.90 -28.54 -2.11
C GLU A 43 2.80 -27.50 -1.41
N LEU A 44 4.06 -27.84 -1.12
CA LEU A 44 5.02 -27.02 -0.37
C LEU A 44 6.23 -26.63 -1.25
N ASP A 45 6.00 -25.73 -2.19
CA ASP A 45 7.06 -25.17 -3.05
C ASP A 45 7.67 -23.89 -2.45
N PRO A 46 8.98 -23.85 -2.14
CA PRO A 46 9.65 -22.64 -1.65
C PRO A 46 9.49 -21.42 -2.55
N GLN A 47 9.41 -21.60 -3.88
CA GLN A 47 9.20 -20.49 -4.79
C GLN A 47 7.83 -19.86 -4.58
N GLN A 48 6.79 -20.68 -4.42
CA GLN A 48 5.42 -20.19 -4.14
C GLN A 48 5.33 -19.48 -2.79
N VAL A 49 6.06 -19.94 -1.78
CA VAL A 49 6.18 -19.24 -0.49
C VAL A 49 6.78 -17.85 -0.68
N GLY A 50 7.86 -17.74 -1.45
CA GLY A 50 8.51 -16.47 -1.77
C GLY A 50 7.58 -15.51 -2.51
N GLU A 51 6.88 -15.98 -3.55
CA GLU A 51 5.90 -15.19 -4.29
C GLU A 51 4.77 -14.69 -3.39
N ARG A 52 4.20 -15.57 -2.56
CA ARG A 52 3.10 -15.22 -1.66
C ARG A 52 3.53 -14.18 -0.62
N ALA A 53 4.70 -14.37 -0.01
CA ALA A 53 5.25 -13.41 0.94
C ALA A 53 5.52 -12.05 0.30
N TYR A 54 6.02 -12.04 -0.94
CA TYR A 54 6.22 -10.82 -1.72
C TYR A 54 4.90 -10.08 -1.97
N HIS A 55 3.84 -10.78 -2.38
CA HIS A 55 2.53 -10.18 -2.57
C HIS A 55 1.95 -9.59 -1.28
N LEU A 56 2.05 -10.32 -0.17
CA LEU A 56 1.61 -9.82 1.14
C LEU A 56 2.39 -8.58 1.56
N ALA A 57 3.71 -8.57 1.36
CA ALA A 57 4.56 -7.42 1.69
C ALA A 57 4.21 -6.19 0.85
N ARG A 58 3.95 -6.37 -0.45
CA ARG A 58 3.50 -5.26 -1.31
C ARG A 58 2.16 -4.70 -0.88
N THR A 59 1.20 -5.56 -0.56
CA THR A 59 -0.11 -5.12 -0.08
C THR A 59 0.02 -4.36 1.23
N TYR A 60 0.82 -4.86 2.17
CA TYR A 60 1.09 -4.23 3.46
C TYR A 60 1.73 -2.84 3.33
N LEU A 61 2.67 -2.68 2.39
CA LEU A 61 3.35 -1.41 2.15
C LEU A 61 2.55 -0.42 1.31
N SER A 62 1.46 -0.85 0.68
CA SER A 62 0.68 0.02 -0.18
C SER A 62 -0.20 0.96 0.67
N PRO A 63 -0.32 2.25 0.29
CA PRO A 63 -1.21 3.17 0.99
C PRO A 63 -2.65 2.67 1.04
N ASN A 64 -3.34 2.91 2.16
CA ASN A 64 -4.77 2.63 2.29
C ASN A 64 -5.60 3.56 1.40
N LEU A 65 -5.22 4.84 1.33
CA LEU A 65 -5.82 5.82 0.43
C LEU A 65 -5.11 5.77 -0.92
N ARG A 66 -5.86 5.50 -1.99
CA ARG A 66 -5.35 5.44 -3.35
C ARG A 66 -6.26 6.25 -4.27
N PRO A 67 -5.71 6.85 -5.34
CA PRO A 67 -6.54 7.45 -6.38
C PRO A 67 -7.49 6.42 -7.00
N VAL A 68 -8.69 6.87 -7.33
CA VAL A 68 -9.73 6.04 -7.98
C VAL A 68 -10.30 6.75 -9.19
N ILE A 69 -10.89 5.99 -10.11
CA ILE A 69 -11.66 6.51 -11.23
C ILE A 69 -13.13 6.50 -10.81
N ASN A 70 -13.77 7.68 -10.76
CA ASN A 70 -15.20 7.78 -10.53
C ASN A 70 -15.96 7.49 -11.83
N ALA A 71 -16.63 6.33 -11.89
CA ALA A 71 -17.45 5.90 -13.02
C ALA A 71 -18.97 5.94 -12.74
N THR A 72 -19.40 6.56 -11.63
CA THR A 72 -20.82 6.57 -11.23
C THR A 72 -21.62 7.73 -11.81
N GLY A 73 -20.94 8.75 -12.34
CA GLY A 73 -21.56 10.00 -12.79
C GLY A 73 -21.95 10.96 -11.66
N VAL A 74 -21.75 10.59 -10.39
CA VAL A 74 -22.01 11.47 -9.24
C VAL A 74 -20.84 12.43 -9.03
N VAL A 75 -21.08 13.73 -9.21
CA VAL A 75 -20.03 14.76 -9.06
C VAL A 75 -19.55 14.88 -7.61
N LEU A 76 -20.47 15.04 -6.66
CA LEU A 76 -20.15 15.12 -5.22
C LEU A 76 -20.31 13.76 -4.54
N HIS A 77 -19.31 12.91 -4.71
CA HIS A 77 -19.37 11.55 -4.21
C HIS A 77 -18.85 11.46 -2.76
N THR A 78 -19.76 11.35 -1.79
CA THR A 78 -19.42 11.35 -0.35
C THR A 78 -18.40 10.28 0.04
N ASN A 79 -18.55 9.05 -0.47
CA ASN A 79 -17.62 7.95 -0.19
C ASN A 79 -16.25 8.08 -0.91
N LEU A 80 -16.12 8.94 -1.93
CA LEU A 80 -14.87 9.15 -2.69
C LEU A 80 -14.21 10.50 -2.38
N GLY A 81 -14.68 11.23 -1.35
CA GLY A 81 -14.06 12.48 -0.93
C GLY A 81 -14.72 13.75 -1.47
N ARG A 82 -15.96 13.68 -1.96
CA ARG A 82 -16.77 14.84 -2.44
C ARG A 82 -16.11 15.56 -3.62
N ALA A 83 -15.73 16.83 -3.44
CA ALA A 83 -15.22 17.68 -4.49
C ALA A 83 -13.70 17.51 -4.64
N VAL A 84 -13.25 17.30 -5.86
CA VAL A 84 -11.82 17.32 -6.19
C VAL A 84 -11.33 18.77 -6.18
N LEU A 85 -10.15 19.00 -5.62
CA LEU A 85 -9.52 20.31 -5.61
C LEU A 85 -9.01 20.67 -7.01
N SER A 86 -9.21 21.93 -7.41
CA SER A 86 -8.57 22.48 -8.60
C SER A 86 -7.05 22.58 -8.43
N GLU A 87 -6.30 22.67 -9.52
CA GLU A 87 -4.84 22.78 -9.42
C GLU A 87 -4.35 24.00 -8.64
N PRO A 88 -4.89 25.22 -8.84
CA PRO A 88 -4.49 26.36 -8.02
C PRO A 88 -4.72 26.15 -6.51
N ALA A 89 -5.80 25.45 -6.15
CA ALA A 89 -6.09 25.13 -4.76
C ALA A 89 -5.09 24.11 -4.19
N ARG A 90 -4.72 23.07 -4.97
CA ARG A 90 -3.69 22.09 -4.58
C ARG A 90 -2.32 22.73 -4.42
N GLU A 91 -1.92 23.62 -5.32
CA GLU A 91 -0.64 24.34 -5.24
C GLU A 91 -0.55 25.23 -4.01
N SER A 92 -1.63 25.96 -3.69
CA SER A 92 -1.72 26.79 -2.49
C SER A 92 -1.55 25.93 -1.22
N LEU A 93 -2.23 24.78 -1.15
CA LEU A 93 -2.11 23.84 -0.03
C LEU A 93 -0.71 23.23 0.08
N LEU A 94 -0.11 22.84 -1.03
CA LEU A 94 1.27 22.32 -1.05
C LEU A 94 2.28 23.37 -0.59
N THR A 95 2.04 24.65 -0.90
CA THR A 95 2.91 25.76 -0.49
C THR A 95 2.83 25.97 1.02
N ILE A 96 1.62 26.13 1.56
CA ILE A 96 1.43 26.44 2.98
C ILE A 96 1.78 25.27 3.91
N SER A 97 1.62 24.03 3.47
CA SER A 97 1.88 22.82 4.29
C SER A 97 3.36 22.45 4.45
N ARG A 98 4.26 23.07 3.68
CA ARG A 98 5.71 22.76 3.71
C ARG A 98 6.46 23.43 4.86
N GLY A 99 5.84 24.36 5.57
CA GLY A 99 6.51 25.12 6.63
C GLY A 99 5.53 25.79 7.60
N TYR A 100 6.07 26.66 8.44
CA TYR A 100 5.25 27.51 9.32
C TYR A 100 4.42 28.50 8.51
N SER A 101 3.26 28.83 9.05
CA SER A 101 2.37 29.84 8.49
C SER A 101 1.89 30.77 9.59
N ASN A 102 1.33 31.90 9.17
CA ASN A 102 0.68 32.86 10.05
C ASN A 102 -0.74 32.42 10.45
N LEU A 103 -1.02 31.12 10.54
CA LEU A 103 -2.36 30.56 10.75
C LEU A 103 -3.08 31.16 11.97
N GLU A 104 -2.33 31.42 13.04
CA GLU A 104 -2.84 31.99 14.30
C GLU A 104 -2.16 33.32 14.66
N ILE A 105 -1.38 33.93 13.74
CA ILE A 105 -0.64 35.16 14.00
C ILE A 105 -1.09 36.23 13.00
N ASN A 106 -1.53 37.36 13.52
CA ASN A 106 -1.72 38.52 12.68
C ASN A 106 -0.36 39.21 12.48
N LEU A 107 0.12 39.23 11.24
CA LEU A 107 1.42 39.81 10.89
C LEU A 107 1.51 41.32 11.14
N GLU A 108 0.37 42.01 11.28
CA GLU A 108 0.31 43.44 11.58
C GLU A 108 0.42 43.74 13.07
N THR A 109 -0.13 42.89 13.93
CA THR A 109 -0.15 43.11 15.39
C THR A 109 0.91 42.34 16.16
N GLY A 110 1.49 41.31 15.52
CA GLY A 110 2.19 40.24 16.23
C GLY A 110 1.22 39.33 16.95
#